data_AF-M4AJH7-F1
#
_entry.id   AF-M4AJH7-F1
#
_cell.length_a   1.000
_cell.length_b   1.000
_cell.length_c   1.000
_cell.angle_alpha   90.00
_cell.angle_beta   90.00
_cell.angle_gamma   90.00
#
_symmetry.space_group_name_H-M   'P 1'
#
loop_
_entity.id
_entity.type
_entity.pdbx_description
1 polymer ?
#
loop_
_entity_poly.entity_id
_entity_poly.type
_entity_poly.pdbx_seq_one_letter_code
_entity_poly.pdbx_strand_id
1 'polypeptide(L)'
;LQPPRACEDYLSEFRHCKSFRNRFHHYYTYGTAPSCQQWKADYHNCSEWERHKLTEAKDALQKSERRRLEEQKNFTPVWKLRQAPPGDWHRPLDQETQQDS
;
A
#
# COMPACT_ATOMS: atom_id res chain seq x y z
N LEU A 1 -17.45 -8.42 -18.48
CA LEU A 1 -16.10 -7.96 -18.09
C LEU A 1 -16.31 -6.80 -17.13
N GLN A 2 -15.95 -6.98 -15.87
CA GLN A 2 -16.13 -6.00 -14.79
C GLN A 2 -14.75 -5.49 -14.34
N PRO A 3 -14.61 -4.23 -13.91
CA PRO A 3 -13.37 -3.77 -13.31
C PRO A 3 -12.95 -4.55 -12.06
N PRO A 4 -11.64 -4.65 -11.81
CA PRO A 4 -11.10 -5.41 -10.68
C PRO A 4 -11.52 -4.85 -9.31
N ARG A 5 -11.94 -3.57 -9.26
CA ARG A 5 -12.56 -2.89 -8.13
C ARG A 5 -13.70 -2.02 -8.63
N ALA A 6 -14.64 -1.65 -7.76
CA ALA A 6 -15.69 -0.72 -8.13
C ALA A 6 -15.11 0.68 -8.40
N CYS A 7 -15.70 1.45 -9.31
CA CYS A 7 -15.22 2.81 -9.57
C CYS A 7 -15.29 3.72 -8.32
N GLU A 8 -16.23 3.45 -7.40
CA GLU A 8 -16.31 4.14 -6.11
C GLU A 8 -15.08 3.91 -5.22
N ASP A 9 -14.47 2.72 -5.28
CA ASP A 9 -13.27 2.41 -4.51
C ASP A 9 -12.12 3.33 -4.94
N TYR A 10 -11.89 3.47 -6.26
CA TYR A 10 -10.87 4.39 -6.78
C TYR A 10 -11.12 5.85 -6.39
N LEU A 11 -12.38 6.27 -6.35
CA LEU A 11 -12.73 7.62 -5.91
C LEU A 11 -12.45 7.83 -4.42
N SER A 12 -12.78 6.83 -3.59
CA SER A 12 -12.52 6.86 -2.16
C SER A 12 -11.02 6.96 -1.87
N GLU A 13 -10.22 6.22 -2.62
CA GLU A 13 -8.76 6.19 -2.53
C GLU A 13 -8.14 7.51 -2.99
N PHE A 14 -8.66 8.11 -4.07
CA PHE A 14 -8.25 9.44 -4.49
C PHE A 14 -8.52 10.50 -3.39
N ARG A 15 -9.70 10.45 -2.76
CA ARG A 15 -10.05 11.33 -1.63
C ARG A 15 -9.15 11.07 -0.44
N HIS A 16 -8.85 9.82 -0.13
CA HIS A 16 -7.96 9.43 0.95
C HIS A 16 -6.53 9.95 0.71
N CYS A 17 -6.02 9.76 -0.50
CA CYS A 17 -4.69 10.23 -0.89
C CYS A 17 -4.54 11.74 -0.68
N LYS A 18 -5.56 12.52 -1.04
CA LYS A 18 -5.61 13.97 -0.88
C LYS A 18 -5.91 14.45 0.55
N SER A 19 -6.27 13.54 1.45
CA SER A 19 -6.57 13.90 2.83
C SER A 19 -5.35 14.50 3.52
N PHE A 20 -5.58 15.53 4.34
CA PHE A 20 -4.53 16.16 5.14
C PHE A 20 -3.77 15.13 5.98
N ARG A 21 -4.50 14.21 6.63
CA ARG A 21 -3.88 13.16 7.47
C ARG A 21 -2.87 12.32 6.68
N ASN A 22 -3.23 11.93 5.46
CA ASN A 22 -2.35 11.14 4.60
C ASN A 22 -1.14 11.96 4.13
N ARG A 23 -1.34 13.23 3.79
CA ARG A 23 -0.24 14.13 3.41
C ARG A 23 0.74 14.36 4.55
N PHE A 24 0.26 14.57 5.77
CA PHE A 24 1.12 14.71 6.95
C PHE A 24 1.91 13.42 7.19
N HIS A 25 1.26 12.26 7.19
CA HIS A 25 1.95 10.98 7.34
C HIS A 25 3.06 10.80 6.29
N HIS A 26 2.75 11.00 5.01
CA HIS A 26 3.74 10.88 3.95
C HIS A 26 4.91 11.86 4.10
N TYR A 27 4.64 13.10 4.51
CA TYR A 27 5.69 14.10 4.72
C TYR A 27 6.63 13.69 5.86
N TYR A 28 6.12 13.19 6.98
CA TYR A 28 6.97 12.75 8.10
C TYR A 28 7.70 11.43 7.82
N THR A 29 7.10 10.52 7.06
CA THR A 29 7.71 9.21 6.75
C THR A 29 8.73 9.29 5.61
N TYR A 30 8.46 10.09 4.57
CA TYR A 30 9.25 10.11 3.33
C TYR A 30 9.77 11.49 2.93
N GLY A 31 9.46 12.56 3.68
CA GLY A 31 9.88 13.93 3.36
C GLY A 31 9.19 14.57 2.15
N THR A 32 8.25 13.87 1.52
CA THR A 32 7.62 14.29 0.26
C THR A 32 6.10 14.20 0.34
N ALA A 33 5.42 14.99 -0.50
CA ALA A 33 3.97 14.88 -0.65
C ALA A 33 3.63 13.74 -1.64
N PRO A 34 2.62 12.91 -1.36
CA PRO A 34 2.26 11.80 -2.23
C PRO A 34 1.64 12.31 -3.55
N SER A 35 1.95 11.65 -4.67
CA SER A 35 1.31 11.93 -5.96
C SER A 35 -0.04 11.22 -6.06
N CYS A 36 -1.14 11.98 -5.97
CA CYS A 36 -2.49 11.43 -6.11
C CYS A 36 -3.02 11.42 -7.55
N GLN A 37 -2.17 11.76 -8.54
CA GLN A 37 -2.59 11.84 -9.95
C GLN A 37 -2.99 10.47 -10.52
N GLN A 38 -2.27 9.41 -10.11
CA GLN A 38 -2.54 8.05 -10.55
C GLN A 38 -3.97 7.62 -10.22
N TRP A 39 -4.40 7.86 -8.99
CA TRP A 39 -5.77 7.55 -8.55
C TRP A 39 -6.86 8.29 -9.31
N LYS A 40 -6.59 9.55 -9.67
CA LYS A 40 -7.50 10.34 -10.51
C LYS A 40 -7.64 9.73 -11.91
N ALA A 41 -6.51 9.30 -12.50
CA ALA A 41 -6.50 8.64 -13.79
C ALA A 41 -7.19 7.28 -13.76
N ASP A 42 -6.95 6.49 -12.70
CA ASP A 42 -7.59 5.18 -12.52
C ASP A 42 -9.11 5.31 -12.36
N TYR A 43 -9.59 6.29 -11.58
CA TYR A 43 -11.03 6.59 -11.49
C TYR A 43 -11.63 6.97 -12.85
N HIS A 44 -10.96 7.83 -13.62
CA HIS A 44 -11.41 8.22 -14.96
C HIS A 44 -11.48 7.00 -15.89
N ASN A 45 -10.42 6.20 -15.95
CA ASN A 45 -10.35 5.00 -16.78
C ASN A 45 -11.41 3.97 -16.38
N CYS A 46 -11.69 3.84 -15.08
CA CYS A 46 -12.77 2.99 -14.58
C CYS A 46 -14.13 3.46 -15.10
N SER A 47 -14.41 4.76 -14.98
CA SER A 47 -15.68 5.35 -15.44
C SER A 47 -15.87 5.23 -16.95
N GLU A 48 -14.82 5.49 -17.73
CA GLU A 48 -14.83 5.32 -19.19
C GLU A 48 -15.05 3.87 -19.62
N TRP A 49 -14.45 2.93 -18.89
CA TRP A 49 -14.66 1.51 -19.15
C TRP A 49 -16.09 1.05 -18.81
N GLU A 50 -16.68 1.51 -17.71
CA GLU A 50 -18.06 1.18 -17.36
C GLU A 50 -19.08 1.77 -18.35
N ARG A 51 -18.89 3.03 -18.76
CA ARG A 51 -19.83 3.75 -19.62
C ARG A 51 -19.69 3.38 -21.09
N HIS A 52 -18.46 3.33 -21.59
CA HIS A 52 -18.17 3.21 -23.02
C HIS A 52 -17.54 1.86 -23.41
N LYS A 53 -17.22 1.00 -22.43
CA LYS A 53 -16.54 -0.29 -22.65
C LYS A 53 -15.24 -0.17 -23.45
N LEU A 54 -14.56 0.96 -23.31
CA LEU A 54 -13.29 1.25 -23.99
C LEU A 54 -12.20 0.27 -23.53
N THR A 55 -11.57 -0.40 -24.50
CA THR A 55 -10.49 -1.36 -24.25
C THR A 55 -9.21 -0.68 -23.75
N GLU A 56 -8.90 0.51 -24.26
CA GLU A 56 -7.74 1.29 -23.82
C GLU A 56 -7.81 1.65 -22.34
N ALA A 57 -9.00 2.07 -21.88
CA ALA A 57 -9.25 2.40 -20.48
C ALA A 57 -9.08 1.17 -19.57
N LYS A 58 -9.57 0.01 -20.03
CA LYS A 58 -9.37 -1.28 -19.35
C LYS A 58 -7.89 -1.63 -19.25
N ASP A 59 -7.14 -1.53 -20.35
CA ASP A 59 -5.73 -1.92 -20.38
C ASP A 59 -4.87 -1.00 -19.50
N ALA A 60 -5.16 0.31 -19.52
CA ALA A 60 -4.52 1.27 -18.62
C ALA A 60 -4.76 0.94 -17.14
N LEU A 61 -6.01 0.61 -16.78
CA LEU A 61 -6.39 0.24 -15.42
C LEU A 61 -5.77 -1.09 -14.98
N GLN A 62 -5.70 -2.09 -15.86
CA GLN A 62 -5.01 -3.35 -15.56
C GLN A 62 -3.51 -3.14 -15.32
N LYS A 63 -2.89 -2.25 -16.10
CA LYS A 63 -1.47 -1.91 -15.93
C LYS A 63 -1.21 -1.20 -14.60
N SER A 64 -2.06 -0.25 -14.20
CA SER A 64 -1.90 0.46 -12.93
C SER A 64 -2.08 -0.47 -11.73
N GLU A 65 -3.07 -1.36 -11.77
CA GLU A 65 -3.28 -2.38 -10.74
C GLU A 65 -2.12 -3.37 -10.62
N ARG A 66 -1.58 -3.82 -11.76
CA ARG A 66 -0.41 -4.70 -11.76
C ARG A 66 0.80 -4.04 -11.11
N ARG A 67 1.12 -2.80 -11.50
CA ARG A 67 2.21 -2.03 -10.88
C ARG A 67 2.02 -1.94 -9.35
N ARG A 68 0.79 -1.73 -8.91
CA ARG A 68 0.48 -1.60 -7.48
C ARG A 68 0.70 -2.89 -6.70
N LEU A 69 0.34 -4.03 -7.28
CA LEU A 69 0.62 -5.34 -6.69
C LEU A 69 2.12 -5.65 -6.67
N GLU A 70 2.87 -5.19 -7.67
CA GLU A 70 4.33 -5.32 -7.70
C GLU A 70 4.97 -4.47 -6.60
N GLU A 71 4.54 -3.22 -6.42
CA GLU A 71 5.01 -2.34 -5.34
C GLU A 71 4.75 -2.93 -3.94
N GLN A 72 3.59 -3.57 -3.73
CA GLN A 72 3.29 -4.26 -2.47
C GLN A 72 4.21 -5.45 -2.19
N LYS A 73 4.71 -6.11 -3.24
CA LYS A 73 5.65 -7.25 -3.11
C LYS A 73 7.09 -6.80 -2.86
N ASN A 74 7.42 -5.54 -3.12
CA ASN A 74 8.78 -5.03 -2.95
C ASN A 74 9.20 -4.83 -1.49
N PHE A 75 8.36 -5.21 -0.52
CA PHE A 75 8.73 -5.20 0.89
C PHE A 75 9.54 -6.44 1.25
N THR A 76 10.84 -6.26 1.50
CA THR A 76 11.68 -7.32 2.06
C THR A 76 11.50 -7.35 3.57
N PRO A 77 10.95 -8.43 4.16
CA PRO A 77 10.74 -8.49 5.60
C PRO A 77 12.10 -8.52 6.31
N VAL A 78 12.33 -7.54 7.19
CA VAL A 78 13.53 -7.51 8.06
C VAL A 78 13.55 -8.72 9.00
N TRP A 79 12.37 -9.18 9.41
CA TRP A 79 12.19 -10.32 10.31
C TRP A 79 11.74 -11.56 9.54
N LYS A 80 12.45 -12.67 9.70
CA LYS A 80 12.00 -13.97 9.19
C LYS A 80 10.82 -14.48 10.02
N LEU A 81 9.82 -15.07 9.37
CA LEU A 81 8.69 -15.70 10.05
C LEU A 81 9.22 -16.85 10.94
N ARG A 82 8.98 -16.76 12.26
CA ARG A 82 9.38 -17.78 13.22
C ARG A 82 8.49 -19.02 13.07
N GLN A 83 9.09 -20.20 13.04
CA GLN A 83 8.37 -21.49 12.97
C GLN A 83 7.91 -21.98 14.35
N ALA A 84 8.65 -21.64 15.40
CA ALA A 84 8.33 -21.98 16.79
C ALA A 84 8.85 -20.86 17.71
N PRO A 85 8.25 -20.69 18.90
CA PRO A 85 8.86 -19.86 19.94
C PRO A 85 10.23 -20.42 20.34
N PRO A 86 11.19 -19.56 20.76
CA PRO A 86 12.43 -20.02 21.39
C PRO A 86 12.11 -20.96 22.56
N GLY A 87 12.83 -22.08 22.70
CA GLY A 87 12.50 -23.11 23.70
C GLY A 87 12.61 -22.61 25.16
N ASP A 88 13.39 -21.56 25.37
CA ASP A 88 13.68 -20.90 26.64
C ASP A 88 12.85 -19.62 26.86
N TRP A 89 11.83 -19.36 26.03
CA TRP A 89 11.00 -18.14 26.15
C TRP A 89 10.39 -17.93 27.55
N HIS A 90 10.17 -19.02 28.29
CA HIS A 90 9.53 -19.04 29.59
C HIS A 90 10.51 -18.82 30.76
N ARG A 91 11.82 -18.78 30.49
CA ARG A 91 12.83 -18.56 31.53
C ARG A 91 12.85 -17.09 31.95
N PRO A 92 12.95 -16.79 33.25
CA PRO A 92 13.24 -15.44 33.69
C PRO A 92 14.54 -14.96 33.05
N LEU A 93 14.59 -13.71 32.60
CA LEU A 93 15.81 -13.11 32.07
C LEU A 93 16.89 -13.18 33.16
N ASP A 94 18.05 -13.75 32.84
CA ASP A 94 19.19 -13.74 33.76
C ASP A 94 19.56 -12.28 34.06
N GLN A 95 19.36 -11.86 35.31
CA GLN A 95 19.65 -10.49 35.75
C GLN A 95 21.15 -10.30 35.97
N GLU A 96 21.98 -10.26 34.93
CA GLU A 96 23.38 -9.82 35.05
C GLU A 96 23.80 -9.15 33.73
N THR A 97 24.28 -7.91 33.64
CA THR A 97 24.70 -6.88 34.61
C THR A 97 24.65 -5.53 33.88
N GLN A 98 24.23 -4.47 34.56
CA GLN A 98 24.68 -3.12 34.20
C GLN A 98 26.18 -3.06 34.49
N GLN A 99 27.01 -3.30 33.48
CA GLN A 99 28.41 -2.88 33.49
C GLN A 99 28.63 -2.02 32.24
N ASP A 100 28.02 -0.83 32.27
CA ASP A 100 28.52 0.30 31.51
C ASP A 100 29.68 0.91 32.33
N SER A 101 30.90 0.88 31.77
CA SER A 101 32.06 1.68 32.19
C SER A 101 32.65 2.35 30.96
#